data_AF-A0A975Y1G0-F1
#
_entry.id   AF-A0A975Y1G0-F1
#
_cell.length_a   1.000
_cell.length_b   1.000
_cell.length_c   1.000
_cell.angle_alpha   90.00
_cell.angle_beta   90.00
_cell.angle_gamma   90.00
#
_symmetry.space_group_name_H-M   'P 1'
#
loop_
_entity.id
_entity.type
_entity.pdbx_description
1 polymer ?
#
loop_
_entity_poly.entity_id
_entity_poly.type
_entity_poly.pdbx_seq_one_letter_code
_entity_poly.pdbx_strand_id
1 'polypeptide(L)'
;MTTPLTFRTWTAALSARGWTVLSPSHAVPVQLWLRSGDTVLHLLARGTRVVLRRYAASDLTSLLLRSACDCAEHRTAGASARTVLAPGTLPLDEVVLDGRTTFGWTSYEAGLLDVPTAAGVLESLLGRMTGIEGRAPGRTPTLDTRPTSDPARGHGPVATGRASSLTQPLQLPG
;
A
#
# COMPACT_ATOMS: atom_id res chain seq x y z
N MET A 1 30.55 -3.18 15.46
CA MET A 1 30.31 -3.86 14.18
C MET A 1 28.84 -4.24 14.13
N THR A 2 28.03 -3.57 13.33
CA THR A 2 26.60 -3.86 13.20
C THR A 2 26.43 -5.08 12.30
N THR A 3 25.80 -6.15 12.80
CA THR A 3 25.51 -7.33 11.96
C THR A 3 24.59 -6.92 10.81
N PRO A 4 24.89 -7.31 9.55
CA PRO A 4 24.03 -6.96 8.42
C PRO A 4 22.63 -7.57 8.60
N LEU A 5 21.60 -6.79 8.26
CA LEU A 5 20.21 -7.26 8.34
C LEU A 5 19.97 -8.33 7.27
N THR A 6 19.68 -9.55 7.72
CA THR A 6 19.34 -10.69 6.86
C THR A 6 17.83 -10.90 6.89
N PHE A 7 17.28 -11.65 5.93
CA PHE A 7 15.84 -11.97 5.94
C PHE A 7 15.43 -12.65 7.24
N ARG A 8 16.24 -13.62 7.71
CA ARG A 8 15.99 -14.33 8.97
C ARG A 8 15.96 -13.40 10.18
N THR A 9 16.92 -12.48 10.29
CA THR A 9 16.98 -11.54 11.43
C THR A 9 15.88 -10.49 11.34
N TRP A 10 15.50 -10.08 10.14
CA TRP A 10 14.37 -9.19 9.90
C TRP A 10 13.03 -9.84 10.29
N THR A 11 12.75 -11.06 9.84
CA THR A 11 11.53 -11.80 10.22
C THR A 11 11.47 -12.08 11.71
N ALA A 12 12.61 -12.40 12.34
CA ALA A 12 12.67 -12.56 13.80
C ALA A 12 12.33 -11.25 14.54
N ALA A 13 12.83 -10.11 14.05
CA ALA A 13 12.50 -8.80 14.60
C ALA A 13 11.02 -8.42 14.40
N LEU A 14 10.40 -8.84 13.28
CA LEU A 14 8.95 -8.69 13.08
C LEU A 14 8.16 -9.55 14.07
N SER A 15 8.58 -10.80 14.29
CA SER A 15 7.98 -11.68 15.29
C SER A 15 8.08 -11.13 16.71
N ALA A 16 9.23 -10.57 17.08
CA ALA A 16 9.41 -9.91 18.37
C ALA A 16 8.49 -8.69 18.56
N ARG A 17 8.00 -8.10 17.45
CA ARG A 17 7.02 -6.99 17.44
C ARG A 17 5.56 -7.45 17.38
N GLY A 18 5.30 -8.75 17.53
CA GLY A 18 3.94 -9.31 17.56
C GLY A 18 3.36 -9.68 16.19
N TRP A 19 4.18 -9.73 15.13
CA TRP A 19 3.76 -10.24 13.83
C TRP A 19 4.02 -11.73 13.70
N THR A 20 3.03 -12.49 13.24
CA THR A 20 3.29 -13.85 12.73
C THR A 20 3.70 -13.76 11.28
N VAL A 21 4.92 -14.19 10.95
CA VAL A 21 5.40 -14.28 9.57
C VAL A 21 4.89 -15.59 8.94
N LEU A 22 4.14 -15.49 7.85
CA LEU A 22 3.52 -16.65 7.20
C LEU A 22 4.50 -17.30 6.22
N SER A 23 4.34 -18.61 6.03
CA SER A 23 5.21 -19.47 5.21
C SER A 23 5.42 -19.03 3.75
N PRO A 24 4.51 -18.30 3.07
CA PRO A 24 4.78 -17.81 1.71
C PRO A 24 5.80 -16.66 1.61
N SER A 25 6.40 -16.24 2.73
CA SER A 25 7.36 -15.14 2.78
C SER A 25 8.76 -15.55 2.31
N HIS A 26 9.39 -14.74 1.47
CA HIS A 26 10.74 -14.99 0.92
C HIS A 26 11.47 -13.68 0.58
N ALA A 27 12.81 -13.77 0.46
CA ALA A 27 13.68 -12.61 0.33
C ALA A 27 13.92 -12.14 -1.11
N VAL A 28 13.79 -13.00 -2.12
CA VAL A 28 14.07 -12.66 -3.53
C VAL A 28 13.05 -13.33 -4.46
N PRO A 29 12.18 -12.57 -5.16
CA PRO A 29 11.88 -11.17 -4.84
C PRO A 29 11.35 -11.03 -3.42
N VAL A 30 11.44 -9.85 -2.81
CA VAL A 30 10.89 -9.67 -1.47
C VAL A 30 9.38 -9.81 -1.51
N GLN A 31 8.88 -10.86 -0.85
CA GLN A 31 7.47 -11.07 -0.57
C GLN A 31 7.32 -11.39 0.92
N LEU A 32 6.46 -10.66 1.60
CA LEU A 32 6.28 -10.82 3.04
C LEU A 32 4.79 -10.88 3.37
N TRP A 33 4.41 -11.94 4.06
CA TRP A 33 3.07 -12.14 4.60
C TRP A 33 3.13 -12.07 6.11
N LEU A 34 2.43 -11.10 6.69
CA LEU A 34 2.39 -10.87 8.13
C LEU A 34 0.96 -10.97 8.62
N ARG A 35 0.77 -11.52 9.81
CA ARG A 35 -0.52 -11.54 10.50
C ARG A 35 -0.37 -11.01 11.92
N SER A 36 -1.31 -10.17 12.33
CA SER A 36 -1.48 -9.77 13.74
C SER A 36 -2.96 -9.60 14.04
N GLY A 37 -3.48 -10.33 15.02
CA GLY A 37 -4.91 -10.39 15.30
C GLY A 37 -5.73 -10.72 14.04
N ASP A 38 -6.68 -9.82 13.73
CA ASP A 38 -7.59 -9.90 12.58
C ASP A 38 -7.04 -9.23 11.31
N THR A 39 -5.79 -8.79 11.31
CA THR A 39 -5.16 -8.11 10.18
C THR A 39 -4.10 -8.98 9.53
N VAL A 40 -4.10 -8.99 8.19
CA VAL A 40 -3.07 -9.62 7.37
C VAL A 40 -2.47 -8.57 6.44
N LEU A 41 -1.14 -8.52 6.39
CA LEU A 41 -0.39 -7.67 5.48
C LEU A 41 0.35 -8.51 4.46
N HIS A 42 0.33 -8.04 3.22
CA HIS A 42 1.09 -8.62 2.12
C HIS A 42 1.94 -7.53 1.45
N LEU A 43 3.24 -7.59 1.67
CA LEU A 43 4.23 -6.80 0.94
C LEU A 43 4.72 -7.61 -0.25
N LEU A 44 4.74 -6.99 -1.43
CA LEU A 44 5.29 -7.59 -2.64
C LEU A 44 6.12 -6.55 -3.40
N ALA A 45 7.39 -6.88 -3.64
CA ALA A 45 8.28 -6.09 -4.48
C ALA A 45 8.42 -6.77 -5.85
N ARG A 46 7.93 -6.13 -6.92
CA ARG A 46 7.92 -6.71 -8.28
C ARG A 46 8.02 -5.64 -9.35
N GLY A 47 8.83 -5.90 -10.38
CA GLY A 47 9.02 -4.95 -11.48
C GLY A 47 9.64 -3.67 -10.93
N THR A 48 8.94 -2.54 -11.10
CA THR A 48 9.32 -1.23 -10.54
C THR A 48 8.46 -0.82 -9.33
N ARG A 49 7.64 -1.71 -8.77
CA ARG A 49 6.67 -1.37 -7.72
C ARG A 49 6.88 -2.20 -6.47
N VAL A 50 6.67 -1.55 -5.32
CA VAL A 50 6.47 -2.24 -4.04
C VAL A 50 5.07 -1.94 -3.57
N VAL A 51 4.29 -2.99 -3.32
CA VAL A 51 2.89 -2.88 -2.93
C VAL A 51 2.72 -3.49 -1.55
N LEU A 52 2.10 -2.74 -0.64
CA LEU A 52 1.63 -3.23 0.64
C LEU A 52 0.10 -3.28 0.62
N ARG A 53 -0.46 -4.47 0.82
CA ARG A 53 -1.90 -4.70 0.91
C ARG A 53 -2.30 -5.14 2.30
N ARG A 54 -3.49 -4.75 2.71
CA ARG A 54 -4.13 -5.19 3.95
C ARG A 54 -5.36 -6.03 3.66
N TYR A 55 -5.54 -7.12 4.39
CA TYR A 55 -6.66 -8.04 4.29
C TYR A 55 -7.21 -8.35 5.69
N ALA A 56 -8.44 -8.85 5.76
CA ALA A 56 -8.95 -9.41 7.00
C ALA A 56 -8.33 -10.80 7.21
N ALA A 57 -8.08 -11.19 8.46
CA ALA A 57 -7.57 -12.53 8.76
C ALA A 57 -8.56 -13.63 8.39
N SER A 58 -9.86 -13.32 8.37
CA SER A 58 -10.92 -14.23 7.90
C SER A 58 -10.81 -14.56 6.40
N ASP A 59 -10.07 -13.76 5.62
CA ASP A 59 -9.84 -14.01 4.21
C ASP A 59 -8.72 -15.03 3.96
N LEU A 60 -7.94 -15.38 5.00
CA LEU A 60 -6.95 -16.44 4.88
C LEU A 60 -7.61 -17.81 5.02
N THR A 61 -7.28 -18.68 4.07
CA THR A 61 -7.61 -20.10 4.12
C THR A 61 -6.34 -20.95 4.05
N SER A 62 -6.43 -22.17 4.56
CA SER A 62 -5.35 -23.14 4.54
C SER A 62 -5.68 -24.23 3.55
N LEU A 63 -4.89 -24.33 2.48
CA LEU A 63 -4.93 -25.46 1.57
C LEU A 63 -4.08 -26.58 2.15
N LEU A 64 -4.69 -27.73 2.40
CA LEU A 64 -3.97 -28.96 2.72
C LEU A 64 -3.55 -29.62 1.42
N LEU A 65 -2.26 -29.62 1.14
CA LEU A 65 -1.65 -30.33 0.02
C LEU A 65 -1.34 -31.75 0.51
N ARG A 66 -2.14 -32.70 0.02
CA ARG A 66 -1.88 -34.12 0.19
C ARG A 66 -1.08 -34.61 -1.00
N SER A 67 -0.10 -35.47 -0.72
CA SER A 67 0.59 -36.23 -1.74
C SER A 67 -0.41 -37.08 -2.52
N ALA A 68 -0.20 -37.21 -3.84
CA ALA A 68 -1.07 -37.99 -4.71
C ALA A 68 -0.98 -39.51 -4.45
N CYS A 69 0.05 -39.97 -3.73
CA CYS A 69 0.23 -41.37 -3.36
C CYS A 69 0.56 -41.55 -1.87
N ASP A 70 0.23 -42.73 -1.34
CA ASP A 70 0.34 -43.09 0.08
C ASP A 70 1.58 -43.96 0.39
N CYS A 71 2.68 -43.76 -0.33
CA CYS A 71 3.91 -44.51 -0.07
C CYS A 71 4.55 -44.12 1.27
N ALA A 72 5.44 -44.97 1.81
CA ALA A 72 6.09 -44.75 3.11
C ALA A 72 6.79 -43.39 3.21
N GLU A 73 7.43 -42.93 2.13
CA GLU A 73 8.07 -41.62 2.05
C GLU A 73 7.06 -40.47 2.23
N HIS A 74 5.96 -40.49 1.49
CA HIS A 74 4.93 -39.45 1.58
C HIS A 74 4.13 -39.49 2.90
N ARG A 75 3.94 -40.67 3.50
CA ARG A 75 3.37 -40.76 4.86
C ARG A 75 4.28 -40.14 5.91
N THR A 76 5.60 -40.32 5.76
CA THR A 76 6.60 -39.74 6.67
C THR A 76 6.72 -38.23 6.49
N ALA A 77 6.65 -37.74 5.25
CA ALA A 77 6.66 -36.31 4.95
C ALA A 77 5.42 -35.56 5.49
N GLY A 78 4.29 -36.27 5.64
CA GLY A 78 3.05 -35.71 6.15
C GLY A 78 2.34 -34.78 5.14
N ALA A 79 1.18 -34.26 5.53
CA ALA A 79 0.47 -33.26 4.73
C ALA A 79 1.12 -31.89 4.91
N SER A 80 1.36 -31.17 3.81
CA SER A 80 1.80 -29.77 3.88
C SER A 80 0.59 -28.85 3.83
N ALA A 81 0.62 -27.75 4.59
CA ALA A 81 -0.41 -26.72 4.53
C ALA A 81 0.17 -25.45 3.88
N ARG A 82 -0.60 -24.85 2.97
CA ARG A 82 -0.29 -23.53 2.42
C ARG A 82 -1.38 -22.54 2.82
N THR A 83 -0.96 -21.45 3.43
CA THR A 83 -1.86 -20.32 3.68
C THR A 83 -1.99 -19.50 2.41
N VAL A 84 -3.23 -19.26 1.99
CA VAL A 84 -3.58 -18.48 0.80
C VAL A 84 -4.75 -17.56 1.12
N LEU A 85 -4.97 -16.54 0.28
CA LEU A 85 -6.23 -15.80 0.32
C LEU A 85 -7.35 -16.63 -0.29
N ALA A 86 -8.56 -16.46 0.22
CA ALA A 86 -9.76 -17.01 -0.39
C ALA A 86 -9.91 -16.49 -1.84
N PRO A 87 -10.47 -17.30 -2.76
CA PRO A 87 -10.74 -16.84 -4.11
C PRO A 87 -11.63 -15.59 -4.13
N GLY A 88 -11.24 -14.58 -4.90
CA GLY A 88 -11.99 -13.33 -5.03
C GLY A 88 -11.79 -12.33 -3.89
N THR A 89 -10.94 -12.61 -2.91
CA THR A 89 -10.61 -11.64 -1.85
C THR A 89 -10.02 -10.36 -2.45
N LEU A 90 -10.56 -9.23 -2.01
CA LEU A 90 -10.05 -7.90 -2.29
C LEU A 90 -9.32 -7.34 -1.06
N PRO A 91 -8.25 -6.54 -1.25
CA PRO A 91 -7.62 -5.86 -0.13
C PRO A 91 -8.55 -4.82 0.49
N LEU A 92 -8.53 -4.72 1.82
CA LEU A 92 -9.17 -3.65 2.57
C LEU A 92 -8.52 -2.30 2.23
N ASP A 93 -7.19 -2.29 2.14
CA ASP A 93 -6.39 -1.14 1.72
C ASP A 93 -5.18 -1.57 0.90
N GLU A 94 -4.72 -0.65 0.06
CA GLU A 94 -3.50 -0.80 -0.72
C GLU A 94 -2.69 0.50 -0.70
N VAL A 95 -1.38 0.37 -0.44
CA VAL A 95 -0.42 1.46 -0.61
C VAL A 95 0.66 1.01 -1.58
N VAL A 96 0.91 1.83 -2.60
CA VAL A 96 1.91 1.58 -3.64
C VAL A 96 3.07 2.57 -3.49
N LEU A 97 4.28 2.04 -3.54
CA LEU A 97 5.48 2.78 -3.91
C LEU A 97 5.73 2.54 -5.40
N ASP A 98 5.63 3.61 -6.19
CA ASP A 98 6.03 3.58 -7.60
C ASP A 98 7.50 3.98 -7.69
N GLY A 99 8.36 2.99 -7.92
CA GLY A 99 9.80 3.21 -8.00
C GLY A 99 10.22 3.96 -9.27
N ARG A 100 9.36 4.03 -10.30
CA ARG A 100 9.67 4.86 -11.48
C ARG A 100 9.67 6.33 -11.09
N THR A 101 8.67 6.76 -10.32
CA THR A 101 8.55 8.16 -9.87
C THR A 101 9.46 8.46 -8.69
N THR A 102 9.65 7.50 -7.79
CA THR A 102 10.41 7.70 -6.55
C THR A 102 11.92 7.58 -6.76
N PHE A 103 12.35 6.64 -7.61
CA PHE A 103 13.76 6.26 -7.76
C PHE A 103 14.26 6.26 -9.21
N GLY A 104 13.40 6.59 -10.18
CA GLY A 104 13.76 6.51 -11.60
C GLY A 104 13.89 5.09 -12.13
N TRP A 105 13.33 4.08 -11.45
CA TRP A 105 13.39 2.68 -11.90
C TRP A 105 12.72 2.50 -13.25
N THR A 106 13.25 1.56 -14.03
CA THR A 106 12.83 1.39 -15.42
C THR A 106 12.31 -0.01 -15.73
N SER A 107 12.68 -1.03 -14.94
CA SER A 107 12.49 -2.44 -15.30
C SER A 107 12.06 -3.32 -14.11
N TYR A 108 12.99 -3.99 -13.42
CA TYR A 108 12.75 -5.03 -12.41
C TYR A 108 13.44 -4.76 -11.07
N GLU A 109 13.90 -3.53 -10.85
CA GLU A 109 14.71 -3.11 -9.70
C GLU A 109 14.02 -3.38 -8.36
N ALA A 110 12.69 -3.28 -8.28
CA ALA A 110 11.95 -3.63 -7.06
C ALA A 110 12.10 -5.11 -6.69
N GLY A 111 12.17 -6.00 -7.68
CA GLY A 111 12.35 -7.44 -7.46
C GLY A 111 13.77 -7.80 -6.97
N LEU A 112 14.72 -6.87 -7.06
CA LEU A 112 16.10 -7.05 -6.62
C LEU A 112 16.44 -6.29 -5.34
N LEU A 113 15.45 -5.73 -4.64
CA LEU A 113 15.69 -5.04 -3.38
C LEU A 113 16.41 -5.96 -2.40
N ASP A 114 17.49 -5.46 -1.83
CA ASP A 114 18.12 -6.11 -0.68
C ASP A 114 17.20 -6.03 0.55
N VAL A 115 17.45 -6.91 1.51
CA VAL A 115 16.64 -6.99 2.74
C VAL A 115 16.65 -5.70 3.54
N PRO A 116 17.80 -5.02 3.79
CA PRO A 116 17.82 -3.73 4.47
C PRO A 116 16.91 -2.67 3.82
N THR A 117 16.97 -2.53 2.49
CA THR A 117 16.18 -1.55 1.75
C THR A 117 14.70 -1.93 1.80
N ALA A 118 14.35 -3.19 1.59
CA ALA A 118 12.97 -3.65 1.67
C ALA A 118 12.35 -3.48 3.07
N ALA A 119 13.15 -3.66 4.13
CA ALA A 119 12.73 -3.37 5.49
C ALA A 119 12.39 -1.88 5.68
N GLY A 120 13.23 -0.98 5.18
CA GLY A 120 12.94 0.46 5.20
C GLY A 120 11.69 0.83 4.40
N VAL A 121 11.49 0.22 3.23
CA VAL A 121 10.28 0.40 2.42
C VAL A 121 9.02 -0.09 3.15
N LEU A 122 9.08 -1.24 3.84
CA LEU A 122 7.96 -1.74 4.64
C LEU A 122 7.53 -0.71 5.70
N GLU A 123 8.47 -0.19 6.49
CA GLU A 123 8.16 0.80 7.55
C GLU A 123 7.56 2.09 6.95
N SER A 124 8.08 2.55 5.81
CA SER A 124 7.51 3.70 5.09
C SER A 124 6.07 3.45 4.62
N LEU A 125 5.79 2.27 4.05
CA LEU A 125 4.46 1.90 3.57
C LEU A 125 3.47 1.69 4.73
N LEU A 126 3.91 1.12 5.85
CA LEU A 126 3.13 1.01 7.07
C LEU A 126 2.69 2.38 7.59
N GLY A 127 3.63 3.34 7.68
CA GLY A 127 3.31 4.71 8.10
C GLY A 127 2.32 5.42 7.17
N ARG A 128 2.40 5.16 5.86
CA ARG A 128 1.42 5.67 4.88
C ARG A 128 0.04 5.02 5.04
N MET A 129 -0.01 3.72 5.33
CA MET A 129 -1.26 2.98 5.51
C MET A 129 -2.02 3.43 6.76
N THR A 130 -1.34 3.58 7.90
CA THR A 130 -1.95 4.09 9.13
C THR A 130 -2.33 5.56 9.04
N GLY A 131 -1.58 6.35 8.26
CA GLY A 131 -1.92 7.75 7.95
C GLY A 131 -3.19 7.90 7.11
N ILE A 132 -3.59 6.88 6.34
CA ILE A 132 -4.86 6.88 5.57
C ILE A 132 -6.05 6.65 6.50
N GLU A 133 -5.93 5.79 7.52
CA GLU A 133 -7.00 5.55 8.50
C GLU A 133 -7.34 6.79 9.35
N GLY A 134 -6.37 7.71 9.53
CA GLY A 134 -6.60 9.01 10.17
C GLY A 134 -7.30 10.04 9.27
N ARG A 135 -7.43 9.78 7.96
CA ARG A 135 -8.16 10.64 7.03
C ARG A 135 -9.53 10.04 6.77
N ALA A 136 -10.47 10.31 7.68
CA ALA A 136 -11.87 9.96 7.51
C ALA A 136 -12.35 10.28 6.07
N PRO A 137 -13.05 9.37 5.38
CA PRO A 137 -13.61 9.67 4.08
C PRO A 137 -14.69 10.74 4.24
N GLY A 138 -14.45 11.89 3.61
CA GLY A 138 -15.45 12.89 3.25
C GLY A 138 -16.60 13.11 4.23
N ARG A 139 -16.33 13.82 5.34
CA ARG A 139 -17.38 14.70 5.87
C ARG A 139 -17.48 15.87 4.90
N THR A 140 -18.42 15.79 3.97
CA THR A 140 -18.84 16.93 3.16
C THR A 140 -19.08 18.11 4.12
N PRO A 141 -18.47 19.28 3.94
CA PRO A 141 -18.91 20.45 4.66
C PRO A 141 -20.34 20.71 4.19
N THR A 142 -21.32 20.35 5.01
CA THR A 142 -22.68 20.87 4.85
C THR A 142 -22.54 22.37 4.91
N LEU A 143 -22.63 23.00 3.75
CA LEU A 143 -22.67 24.44 3.61
C LEU A 143 -23.94 24.89 4.33
N ASP A 144 -23.78 25.35 5.56
CA ASP A 144 -24.85 25.84 6.40
C ASP A 144 -25.47 27.05 5.69
N THR A 145 -26.59 26.80 5.01
CA THR A 145 -27.28 27.81 4.22
C THR A 145 -28.12 28.62 5.19
N ARG A 146 -27.51 29.67 5.75
CA ARG A 146 -28.23 30.65 6.58
C ARG A 146 -29.16 31.46 5.66
N PRO A 147 -30.45 31.63 5.99
CA PRO A 147 -31.35 32.43 5.16
C PRO A 147 -31.00 33.91 5.28
N THR A 148 -30.66 34.51 4.15
CA THR A 148 -30.54 35.96 3.97
C THR A 148 -31.89 36.62 4.17
N SER A 149 -31.96 37.54 5.12
CA SER A 149 -32.99 38.58 5.18
C SER A 149 -32.30 39.93 4.98
N ASP A 150 -32.54 40.56 3.83
CA ASP A 150 -32.35 41.99 3.54
C ASP A 150 -33.71 42.70 3.83
N PRO A 151 -33.88 44.05 3.89
CA PRO A 151 -32.97 45.12 3.51
C PRO A 151 -32.94 46.38 4.40
N ALA A 152 -31.89 47.21 4.28
CA ALA A 152 -31.99 48.68 4.24
C ALA A 152 -30.64 49.41 4.02
N ARG A 153 -30.54 50.01 2.83
CA ARG A 153 -30.03 51.38 2.50
C ARG A 153 -28.76 51.93 3.16
N GLY A 154 -27.82 52.34 2.31
CA GLY A 154 -26.89 53.45 2.59
C GLY A 154 -25.85 53.68 1.50
N HIS A 155 -26.00 54.78 0.76
CA HIS A 155 -25.22 55.22 -0.39
C HIS A 155 -23.71 55.46 -0.16
N GLY A 156 -22.89 55.25 -1.20
CA GLY A 156 -21.58 55.90 -1.39
C GLY A 156 -20.89 55.46 -2.71
N PRO A 157 -20.28 56.37 -3.51
CA PRO A 157 -20.11 56.16 -4.96
C PRO A 157 -18.69 55.87 -5.47
N VAL A 158 -18.65 55.22 -6.64
CA VAL A 158 -17.80 55.42 -7.84
C VAL A 158 -16.26 55.41 -7.70
N ALA A 159 -15.62 54.44 -8.38
CA ALA A 159 -14.53 54.71 -9.31
C ALA A 159 -14.46 53.64 -10.40
N THR A 160 -14.49 54.13 -11.64
CA THR A 160 -14.41 53.44 -12.93
C THR A 160 -13.01 52.92 -13.27
N GLY A 161 -12.94 51.75 -13.90
CA GLY A 161 -11.73 51.23 -14.53
C GLY A 161 -12.04 50.14 -15.56
N ARG A 162 -12.28 50.56 -16.80
CA ARG A 162 -12.51 49.77 -18.03
C ARG A 162 -11.14 49.47 -18.66
N ALA A 163 -10.82 48.26 -19.12
CA ALA A 163 -10.92 47.79 -20.51
C ALA A 163 -10.31 46.35 -20.55
N SER A 164 -10.96 45.34 -21.14
CA SER A 164 -10.90 44.94 -22.57
C SER A 164 -9.47 44.73 -23.09
N SER A 165 -9.08 43.74 -23.87
CA SER A 165 -9.59 42.49 -24.45
C SER A 165 -8.39 41.93 -25.27
N LEU A 166 -8.56 40.74 -25.88
CA LEU A 166 -7.86 40.21 -27.09
C LEU A 166 -6.65 39.28 -26.83
N THR A 167 -6.69 37.98 -27.20
CA THR A 167 -6.61 37.39 -28.58
C THR A 167 -5.17 37.58 -29.11
N GLN A 168 -4.34 36.62 -29.53
CA GLN A 168 -4.44 35.26 -30.10
C GLN A 168 -3.02 34.59 -30.01
N PRO A 169 -2.83 33.31 -30.41
CA PRO A 169 -1.55 32.62 -30.48
C PRO A 169 -0.82 32.86 -31.81
N LEU A 170 0.51 32.67 -31.85
CA LEU A 170 1.28 32.70 -33.10
C LEU A 170 2.23 31.50 -33.23
N GLN A 171 2.22 30.96 -34.45
CA GLN A 171 2.87 29.77 -35.00
C GLN A 171 4.40 29.65 -34.85
N LEU A 172 4.84 28.38 -34.92
CA LEU A 172 6.16 27.92 -35.37
C LEU A 172 6.46 28.39 -36.81
N PRO A 173 7.74 28.62 -37.15
CA PRO A 173 8.36 27.69 -38.11
C PRO A 173 9.85 27.42 -37.84
N GLY A 174 10.33 26.29 -38.36
CA GLY A 174 11.73 25.88 -38.39
C GLY A 174 11.87 24.41 -38.77
#